data_AF-A0A7C7LXV1-F1
#
_entry.id   AF-A0A7C7LXV1-F1
#
_cell.length_a   1.000
_cell.length_b   1.000
_cell.length_c   1.000
_cell.angle_alpha   90.00
_cell.angle_beta   90.00
_cell.angle_gamma   90.00
#
_symmetry.space_group_name_H-M   'P 1'
#
loop_
_entity.id
_entity.type
_entity.pdbx_description
1 polymer ?
#
loop_
_entity_poly.entity_id
_entity_poly.type
_entity_poly.pdbx_seq_one_letter_code
_entity_poly.pdbx_strand_id
1 'polypeptide(L)'
;MTSNGIKPGLTLTRDDFEKAYKRVAPHVYRTPLLTSRSLNEVTGFDIRLKAELFQKGGSYKVRGPTNLIGLLTEEERAKGVICSSAGNHSQGVAIAAQQYGIQAVVCMATNATPSKIEATKGYGAEVVLHGSIWDEANEKALELVKERGLTYVHPFDDPRLIAGQGTAGLEIIEDWPEAEIILVPIGGGGLISGVSMAVKSVKPHVRVIGIESSGAPAMQKSIEAGHLITLDDVSSRIDGLRVKTVGVNTHSVVSRFVDEIATASRSDRRP
;
A
#
# COMPACT_ATOMS: atom_id res chain seq x y z
N MET A 1 29.54 -1.60 -25.78
CA MET A 1 28.16 -1.09 -25.89
C MET A 1 27.22 -2.26 -25.66
N THR A 2 26.91 -2.54 -24.40
CA THR A 2 25.96 -3.58 -24.02
C THR A 2 24.69 -2.88 -23.57
N SER A 3 23.62 -3.09 -24.33
CA SER A 3 22.29 -2.59 -24.09
C SER A 3 21.82 -2.93 -22.67
N ASN A 4 21.74 -1.94 -21.80
CA ASN A 4 20.94 -1.99 -20.59
C ASN A 4 19.46 -2.00 -21.00
N GLY A 5 18.98 -3.15 -21.46
CA GLY A 5 17.56 -3.40 -21.66
C GLY A 5 16.86 -3.31 -20.31
N ILE A 6 16.16 -2.20 -20.08
CA ILE A 6 15.25 -2.03 -18.96
C ILE A 6 14.27 -3.20 -19.02
N LYS A 7 14.25 -4.07 -17.99
CA LYS A 7 13.26 -5.14 -17.87
C LYS A 7 11.87 -4.52 -18.08
N PRO A 8 10.96 -5.17 -18.82
CA PRO A 8 9.61 -4.64 -18.98
C PRO A 8 9.00 -4.46 -17.59
N GLY A 9 8.67 -3.20 -17.26
CA GLY A 9 8.14 -2.82 -15.97
C GLY A 9 6.80 -3.49 -15.69
N LEU A 10 6.47 -3.74 -14.41
CA LEU A 10 5.20 -4.34 -13.99
C LEU A 10 4.01 -3.63 -14.65
N THR A 11 3.20 -4.36 -15.40
CA THR A 11 1.93 -3.86 -15.95
C THR A 11 0.86 -4.90 -15.68
N LEU A 12 -0.17 -4.51 -14.94
CA LEU A 12 -1.36 -5.33 -14.70
C LEU A 12 -2.47 -4.89 -15.65
N THR A 13 -3.22 -5.86 -16.15
CA THR A 13 -4.34 -5.63 -17.06
C THR A 13 -5.64 -5.39 -16.31
N ARG A 14 -6.68 -4.94 -17.02
CA ARG A 14 -8.03 -4.84 -16.47
C ARG A 14 -8.52 -6.18 -15.88
N ASP A 15 -8.26 -7.28 -16.58
CA ASP A 15 -8.65 -8.63 -16.12
C ASP A 15 -7.94 -9.02 -14.82
N ASP A 16 -6.66 -8.64 -14.64
CA ASP A 16 -5.95 -8.86 -13.38
C ASP A 16 -6.63 -8.14 -12.20
N PHE A 17 -7.09 -6.89 -12.41
CA PHE A 17 -7.80 -6.13 -11.40
C PHE A 17 -9.22 -6.64 -11.16
N GLU A 18 -9.94 -7.07 -12.19
CA GLU A 18 -11.28 -7.68 -12.04
C GLU A 18 -11.19 -9.02 -11.27
N LYS A 19 -10.16 -9.83 -11.54
CA LYS A 19 -9.87 -11.03 -10.76
C LYS A 19 -9.46 -10.69 -9.33
N ALA A 20 -8.64 -9.65 -9.11
CA ALA A 20 -8.31 -9.18 -7.77
C ALA A 20 -9.54 -8.70 -7.02
N TYR A 21 -10.43 -7.96 -7.67
CA TYR A 21 -11.69 -7.50 -7.10
C TYR A 21 -12.56 -8.66 -6.62
N LYS A 22 -12.73 -9.70 -7.44
CA LYS A 22 -13.49 -10.91 -7.06
C LYS A 22 -12.90 -11.62 -5.84
N ARG A 23 -11.57 -11.64 -5.68
CA ARG A 23 -10.90 -12.20 -4.49
C ARG A 23 -11.02 -11.32 -3.25
N VAL A 24 -11.03 -9.99 -3.42
CA VAL A 24 -10.94 -9.04 -2.30
C VAL A 24 -12.32 -8.66 -1.76
N ALA A 25 -13.29 -8.41 -2.63
CA ALA A 25 -14.60 -7.85 -2.28
C ALA A 25 -15.36 -8.61 -1.17
N PRO A 26 -15.34 -9.97 -1.10
CA PRO A 26 -16.03 -10.69 -0.02
C PRO A 26 -15.42 -10.46 1.37
N HIS A 27 -14.17 -10.02 1.43
CA HIS A 27 -13.37 -9.97 2.64
C HIS A 27 -13.17 -8.55 3.17
N VAL A 28 -13.49 -7.53 2.39
CA VAL A 28 -13.32 -6.11 2.75
C VAL A 28 -14.65 -5.36 2.66
N TYR A 29 -14.72 -4.19 3.25
CA TYR A 29 -15.86 -3.29 3.01
C TYR A 29 -15.69 -2.56 1.68
N ARG A 30 -16.76 -2.42 0.91
CA ARG A 30 -16.86 -1.36 -0.10
C ARG A 30 -17.04 -0.05 0.66
N THR A 31 -15.97 0.72 0.82
CA THR A 31 -15.98 1.95 1.63
C THR A 31 -16.74 3.07 0.91
N PRO A 32 -17.38 4.00 1.63
CA PRO A 32 -18.16 5.05 0.97
C PRO A 32 -17.27 6.12 0.31
N LEU A 33 -17.82 6.77 -0.72
CA LEU A 33 -17.36 8.08 -1.20
C LEU A 33 -18.11 9.17 -0.45
N LEU A 34 -17.46 9.82 0.51
CA LEU A 34 -18.05 10.91 1.28
C LEU A 34 -17.93 12.23 0.53
N THR A 35 -18.96 13.06 0.57
CA THR A 35 -18.94 14.43 0.02
C THR A 35 -18.63 15.43 1.12
N SER A 36 -18.04 16.58 0.78
CA SER A 36 -17.81 17.66 1.73
C SER A 36 -18.10 19.03 1.11
N ARG A 37 -19.21 19.64 1.51
CA ARG A 37 -19.59 20.99 1.06
C ARG A 37 -18.48 22.01 1.32
N SER A 38 -17.87 21.98 2.50
CA SER A 38 -16.80 22.94 2.85
C SER A 38 -15.55 22.75 2.00
N LEU A 39 -15.19 21.51 1.64
CA LEU A 39 -14.08 21.28 0.71
C LEU A 39 -14.44 21.76 -0.70
N ASN A 40 -15.68 21.54 -1.14
CA ASN A 40 -16.13 22.02 -2.44
C ASN A 40 -16.05 23.55 -2.52
N GLU A 41 -16.52 24.26 -1.50
CA GLU A 41 -16.49 25.73 -1.43
C GLU A 41 -15.05 26.28 -1.41
N VAL A 42 -14.14 25.67 -0.63
CA VAL A 42 -12.76 26.16 -0.51
C VAL A 42 -11.93 25.87 -1.75
N THR A 43 -12.19 24.76 -2.45
CA THR A 43 -11.38 24.33 -3.60
C THR A 43 -11.98 24.73 -4.95
N GLY A 44 -13.30 24.98 -5.01
CA GLY A 44 -14.02 25.20 -6.27
C GLY A 44 -14.31 23.92 -7.07
N PHE A 45 -14.03 22.73 -6.52
CA PHE A 45 -14.22 21.43 -7.18
C PHE A 45 -15.28 20.57 -6.45
N ASP A 46 -15.87 19.57 -7.12
CA ASP A 46 -16.64 18.53 -6.42
C ASP A 46 -15.67 17.53 -5.77
N ILE A 47 -15.44 17.68 -4.46
CA ILE A 47 -14.50 16.86 -3.70
C ILE A 47 -15.24 15.70 -3.05
N ARG A 48 -14.75 14.49 -3.36
CA ARG A 48 -15.19 13.24 -2.72
C ARG A 48 -14.01 12.53 -2.04
N LEU A 49 -14.30 11.90 -0.91
CA LEU A 49 -13.31 11.22 -0.08
C LEU A 49 -13.61 9.72 -0.05
N LYS A 50 -12.75 8.90 -0.67
CA LYS A 50 -12.81 7.44 -0.53
C LYS A 50 -12.37 7.05 0.88
N ALA A 51 -13.34 6.72 1.73
CA ALA A 51 -13.14 6.61 3.17
C ALA A 51 -12.52 5.27 3.62
N GLU A 52 -11.31 4.97 3.13
CA GLU A 52 -10.55 3.79 3.53
C GLU A 52 -10.18 3.76 5.02
N LEU A 53 -10.37 4.86 5.75
CA LEU A 53 -10.30 4.90 7.22
C LEU A 53 -11.37 4.02 7.90
N PHE A 54 -12.46 3.71 7.21
CA PHE A 54 -13.51 2.79 7.68
C PHE A 54 -13.32 1.35 7.21
N GLN A 55 -12.22 1.06 6.52
CA GLN A 55 -11.90 -0.30 6.14
C GLN A 55 -11.52 -1.14 7.37
N LYS A 56 -11.61 -2.47 7.27
CA LYS A 56 -11.12 -3.39 8.30
C LYS A 56 -9.65 -3.09 8.64
N GLY A 57 -9.35 -2.93 9.93
CA GLY A 57 -8.02 -2.47 10.38
C GLY A 57 -7.76 -0.97 10.21
N GLY A 58 -8.80 -0.17 9.91
CA GLY A 58 -8.73 1.30 9.87
C GLY A 58 -7.96 1.89 8.68
N SER A 59 -7.68 1.10 7.64
CA SER A 59 -6.99 1.57 6.44
C SER A 59 -7.16 0.63 5.25
N TYR A 60 -6.75 1.09 4.06
CA TYR A 60 -6.74 0.29 2.84
C TYR A 60 -5.86 -0.97 2.88
N LYS A 61 -4.96 -1.09 3.87
CA LYS A 61 -3.89 -2.07 3.87
C LYS A 61 -4.34 -3.53 3.87
N VAL A 62 -5.59 -3.84 4.22
CA VAL A 62 -6.13 -5.20 4.15
C VAL A 62 -6.35 -5.70 2.72
N ARG A 63 -6.61 -4.81 1.74
CA ARG A 63 -6.97 -5.19 0.36
C ARG A 63 -5.85 -5.96 -0.34
N GLY A 64 -4.64 -5.44 -0.25
CA GLY A 64 -3.45 -6.05 -0.83
C GLY A 64 -3.11 -7.45 -0.31
N PRO A 65 -2.90 -7.64 1.00
CA PRO A 65 -2.71 -8.94 1.64
C PRO A 65 -3.84 -9.93 1.36
N THR A 66 -5.10 -9.48 1.35
CA THR A 66 -6.25 -10.34 0.98
C THR A 66 -6.08 -10.93 -0.41
N ASN A 67 -5.68 -10.11 -1.39
CA ASN A 67 -5.43 -10.60 -2.74
C ASN A 67 -4.21 -11.53 -2.83
N LEU A 68 -3.11 -11.16 -2.16
CA LEU A 68 -1.88 -11.94 -2.16
C LEU A 68 -2.10 -13.33 -1.54
N ILE A 69 -2.75 -13.39 -0.37
CA ILE A 69 -3.05 -14.64 0.34
C ILE A 69 -4.03 -15.51 -0.46
N GLY A 70 -5.03 -14.88 -1.08
CA GLY A 70 -5.96 -15.55 -1.99
C GLY A 70 -5.29 -16.23 -3.20
N LEU A 71 -4.06 -15.82 -3.54
CA LEU A 71 -3.27 -16.36 -4.65
C LEU A 71 -2.20 -17.39 -4.21
N LEU A 72 -2.01 -17.58 -2.92
CA LEU A 72 -1.06 -18.58 -2.41
C LEU A 72 -1.53 -19.99 -2.74
N THR A 73 -0.56 -20.84 -3.03
CA THR A 73 -0.76 -22.29 -3.14
C THR A 73 -1.09 -22.90 -1.77
N GLU A 74 -1.64 -24.11 -1.76
CA GLU A 74 -1.91 -24.82 -0.50
C GLU A 74 -0.65 -25.06 0.34
N GLU A 75 0.50 -25.29 -0.31
CA GLU A 75 1.79 -25.43 0.39
C GLU A 75 2.22 -24.12 1.08
N GLU A 76 2.11 -22.99 0.38
CA GLU A 76 2.41 -21.68 0.94
C GLU A 76 1.44 -21.32 2.08
N ARG A 77 0.15 -21.62 1.92
CA ARG A 77 -0.88 -21.40 2.96
C ARG A 77 -0.61 -22.22 4.22
N ALA A 78 -0.24 -23.49 4.05
CA ALA A 78 0.11 -24.38 5.16
C ALA A 78 1.32 -23.88 5.96
N LYS A 79 2.28 -23.23 5.30
CA LYS A 79 3.44 -22.60 5.95
C LYS A 79 3.08 -21.27 6.61
N GLY A 80 2.16 -20.51 6.04
CA GLY A 80 1.72 -19.22 6.54
C GLY A 80 2.50 -18.04 5.96
N VAL A 81 2.15 -16.84 6.43
CA VAL A 81 2.71 -15.57 5.93
C VAL A 81 3.48 -14.82 7.01
N ILE A 82 4.41 -13.97 6.58
CA ILE A 82 5.17 -13.10 7.47
C ILE A 82 5.34 -11.69 6.92
N CYS A 83 5.31 -10.68 7.79
CA CYS A 83 5.68 -9.31 7.44
C CYS A 83 6.45 -8.61 8.56
N SER A 84 7.10 -7.48 8.25
CA SER A 84 7.68 -6.57 9.25
C SER A 84 6.98 -5.21 9.21
N SER A 85 6.27 -4.88 10.29
CA SER A 85 5.58 -3.58 10.45
C SER A 85 5.01 -3.44 11.85
N ALA A 86 4.99 -2.23 12.40
CA ALA A 86 4.28 -1.90 13.64
C ALA A 86 3.07 -0.97 13.36
N GLY A 87 2.27 -1.25 12.33
CA GLY A 87 1.21 -0.34 11.91
C GLY A 87 0.19 -0.94 10.96
N ASN A 88 -0.35 -0.12 10.06
CA ASN A 88 -1.46 -0.53 9.19
C ASN A 88 -1.16 -1.78 8.35
N HIS A 89 0.11 -2.00 7.96
CA HIS A 89 0.48 -3.19 7.21
C HIS A 89 0.37 -4.47 8.03
N SER A 90 0.87 -4.49 9.27
CA SER A 90 0.77 -5.68 10.13
C SER A 90 -0.68 -6.04 10.42
N GLN A 91 -1.53 -5.05 10.67
CA GLN A 91 -2.96 -5.27 10.89
C GLN A 91 -3.63 -5.80 9.61
N GLY A 92 -3.33 -5.22 8.45
CA GLY A 92 -3.87 -5.70 7.17
C GLY A 92 -3.49 -7.15 6.85
N VAL A 93 -2.23 -7.53 7.12
CA VAL A 93 -1.75 -8.92 6.95
C VAL A 93 -2.42 -9.86 7.95
N ALA A 94 -2.47 -9.49 9.24
CA ALA A 94 -3.07 -10.32 10.27
C ALA A 94 -4.57 -10.57 10.01
N ILE A 95 -5.33 -9.53 9.67
CA ILE A 95 -6.76 -9.63 9.33
C ILE A 95 -6.96 -10.53 8.11
N ALA A 96 -6.17 -10.34 7.05
CA ALA A 96 -6.30 -11.15 5.84
C ALA A 96 -5.96 -12.62 6.11
N ALA A 97 -4.88 -12.89 6.86
CA ALA A 97 -4.52 -14.26 7.24
C ALA A 97 -5.61 -14.94 8.07
N GLN A 98 -6.19 -14.23 9.04
CA GLN A 98 -7.32 -14.71 9.84
C GLN A 98 -8.53 -15.07 8.97
N GLN A 99 -8.86 -14.24 7.97
CA GLN A 99 -9.97 -14.48 7.05
C GLN A 99 -9.79 -15.73 6.17
N TYR A 100 -8.53 -16.07 5.84
CA TYR A 100 -8.19 -17.28 5.09
C TYR A 100 -7.86 -18.48 6.01
N GLY A 101 -7.87 -18.30 7.33
CA GLY A 101 -7.56 -19.35 8.30
C GLY A 101 -6.09 -19.82 8.26
N ILE A 102 -5.16 -18.94 7.88
CA ILE A 102 -3.72 -19.26 7.82
C ILE A 102 -2.94 -18.53 8.91
N GLN A 103 -1.75 -19.05 9.25
CA GLN A 103 -0.86 -18.40 10.22
C GLN A 103 -0.30 -17.08 9.65
N ALA A 104 -0.30 -16.04 10.48
CA ALA A 104 0.46 -14.82 10.24
C ALA A 104 1.51 -14.61 11.33
N VAL A 105 2.74 -14.33 10.91
CA VAL A 105 3.84 -13.88 11.77
C VAL A 105 4.11 -12.41 11.48
N VAL A 106 4.27 -11.60 12.52
CA VAL A 106 4.59 -10.17 12.39
C VAL A 106 5.82 -9.86 13.21
N CYS A 107 6.89 -9.47 12.52
CA CYS A 107 8.07 -8.92 13.16
C CYS A 107 7.87 -7.42 13.47
N MET A 108 8.18 -7.02 14.69
CA MET A 108 8.15 -5.64 15.13
C MET A 108 9.42 -5.31 15.93
N ALA A 109 9.83 -4.04 15.92
CA ALA A 109 10.87 -3.57 16.82
C ALA A 109 10.41 -3.71 18.28
N THR A 110 11.34 -3.97 19.19
CA THR A 110 11.05 -4.17 20.63
C THR A 110 10.45 -2.93 21.30
N ASN A 111 10.69 -1.75 20.74
CA ASN A 111 10.14 -0.46 21.17
C ASN A 111 8.80 -0.09 20.50
N ALA A 112 8.19 -1.00 19.73
CA ALA A 112 6.87 -0.75 19.14
C ALA A 112 5.83 -0.43 20.23
N THR A 113 4.92 0.49 19.93
CA THR A 113 3.89 0.94 20.89
C THR A 113 3.03 -0.26 21.34
N PRO A 114 2.76 -0.44 22.66
CA PRO A 114 2.00 -1.58 23.16
C PRO A 114 0.64 -1.78 22.49
N SER A 115 -0.09 -0.69 22.21
CA SER A 115 -1.39 -0.76 21.52
C SER A 115 -1.32 -1.39 20.12
N LYS A 116 -0.21 -1.21 19.39
CA LYS A 116 0.01 -1.80 18.06
C LYS A 116 0.35 -3.29 18.13
N ILE A 117 1.11 -3.69 19.14
CA ILE A 117 1.42 -5.09 19.43
C ILE A 117 0.12 -5.83 19.78
N GLU A 118 -0.65 -5.30 20.74
CA GLU A 118 -1.89 -5.93 21.19
C GLU A 118 -2.96 -5.95 20.12
N ALA A 119 -3.10 -4.90 19.30
CA ALA A 119 -4.00 -4.93 18.15
C ALA A 119 -3.62 -6.05 17.16
N THR A 120 -2.33 -6.25 16.90
CA THR A 120 -1.87 -7.29 15.96
C THR A 120 -2.09 -8.70 16.52
N LYS A 121 -1.80 -8.92 17.81
CA LYS A 121 -2.14 -10.18 18.49
C LYS A 121 -3.64 -10.44 18.53
N GLY A 122 -4.44 -9.39 18.72
CA GLY A 122 -5.91 -9.47 18.74
C GLY A 122 -6.52 -9.98 17.43
N TYR A 123 -5.80 -9.83 16.31
CA TYR A 123 -6.16 -10.41 15.01
C TYR A 123 -5.62 -11.84 14.80
N GLY A 124 -5.01 -12.44 15.82
CA GLY A 124 -4.52 -13.83 15.79
C GLY A 124 -3.12 -14.03 15.23
N ALA A 125 -2.35 -12.96 15.01
CA ALA A 125 -0.97 -13.07 14.52
C ALA A 125 0.02 -13.39 15.64
N GLU A 126 1.01 -14.22 15.33
CA GLU A 126 2.23 -14.39 16.14
C GLU A 126 3.08 -13.12 16.02
N VAL A 127 3.38 -12.46 17.14
CA VAL A 127 4.23 -11.27 17.14
C VAL A 127 5.65 -11.64 17.60
N VAL A 128 6.62 -11.38 16.75
CA VAL A 128 8.06 -11.55 17.05
C VAL A 128 8.68 -10.18 17.26
N LEU A 129 9.10 -9.88 18.50
CA LEU A 129 9.80 -8.64 18.82
C LEU A 129 11.29 -8.82 18.59
N HIS A 130 11.88 -8.03 17.71
CA HIS A 130 13.31 -8.09 17.41
C HIS A 130 13.87 -6.73 17.00
N GLY A 131 15.07 -6.42 17.48
CA GLY A 131 15.75 -5.17 17.18
C GLY A 131 15.12 -3.94 17.85
N SER A 132 15.72 -2.79 17.58
CA SER A 132 15.37 -1.46 18.08
C SER A 132 14.82 -0.55 16.98
N ILE A 133 15.05 -0.92 15.72
CA ILE A 133 14.58 -0.21 14.52
C ILE A 133 13.87 -1.16 13.56
N TRP A 134 13.18 -0.59 12.57
CA TRP A 134 12.43 -1.39 11.59
C TRP A 134 13.33 -2.29 10.72
N ASP A 135 14.52 -1.82 10.34
CA ASP A 135 15.44 -2.59 9.50
C ASP A 135 15.85 -3.91 10.17
N GLU A 136 16.25 -3.87 11.45
CA GLU A 136 16.58 -5.07 12.24
C GLU A 136 15.37 -6.02 12.39
N ALA A 137 14.18 -5.49 12.65
CA ALA A 137 12.96 -6.31 12.71
C ALA A 137 12.65 -6.96 11.34
N ASN A 138 12.91 -6.25 10.24
CA ASN A 138 12.74 -6.75 8.89
C ASN A 138 13.80 -7.81 8.53
N GLU A 139 15.05 -7.65 8.94
CA GLU A 139 16.08 -8.69 8.81
C GLU A 139 15.65 -9.98 9.51
N LYS A 140 15.10 -9.89 10.72
CA LYS A 140 14.56 -11.06 11.41
C LYS A 140 13.38 -11.69 10.66
N ALA A 141 12.50 -10.89 10.06
CA ALA A 141 11.43 -11.44 9.22
C ALA A 141 12.00 -12.24 8.04
N LEU A 142 13.02 -11.72 7.36
CA LEU A 142 13.68 -12.40 6.23
C LEU A 142 14.45 -13.65 6.65
N GLU A 143 15.00 -13.69 7.87
CA GLU A 143 15.58 -14.90 8.45
C GLU A 143 14.50 -15.97 8.66
N LEU A 144 13.38 -15.62 9.28
CA LEU A 144 12.27 -16.53 9.53
C LEU A 144 11.60 -17.05 8.26
N VAL A 145 11.60 -16.26 7.18
CA VAL A 145 11.20 -16.72 5.83
C VAL A 145 12.06 -17.92 5.41
N LYS A 146 13.39 -17.84 5.59
CA LYS A 146 14.31 -18.92 5.20
C LYS A 146 14.20 -20.12 6.13
N GLU A 147 14.04 -19.88 7.43
CA GLU A 147 13.99 -20.92 8.46
C GLU A 147 12.67 -21.71 8.42
N ARG A 148 11.53 -21.02 8.30
CA ARG A 148 10.20 -21.61 8.43
C ARG A 148 9.47 -21.78 7.08
N GLY A 149 10.03 -21.23 6.00
CA GLY A 149 9.40 -21.26 4.67
C GLY A 149 8.17 -20.35 4.53
N LEU A 150 8.02 -19.37 5.42
CA LEU A 150 6.90 -18.42 5.42
C LEU A 150 6.90 -17.55 4.15
N THR A 151 5.73 -17.22 3.61
CA THR A 151 5.66 -16.27 2.49
C THR A 151 5.78 -14.83 3.01
N TYR A 152 6.81 -14.11 2.56
CA TYR A 152 6.98 -12.70 2.91
C TYR A 152 5.95 -11.81 2.20
N VAL A 153 5.26 -10.98 2.97
CA VAL A 153 4.27 -10.01 2.49
C VAL A 153 4.87 -8.61 2.55
N HIS A 154 5.47 -8.17 1.44
CA HIS A 154 6.07 -6.84 1.33
C HIS A 154 5.03 -5.74 1.57
N PRO A 155 5.34 -4.64 2.29
CA PRO A 155 4.37 -3.57 2.55
C PRO A 155 3.82 -2.81 1.33
N PHE A 156 4.39 -2.99 0.13
CA PHE A 156 4.03 -2.23 -1.07
C PHE A 156 4.55 -2.80 -2.40
N ASP A 157 5.72 -3.47 -2.44
CA ASP A 157 6.41 -3.80 -3.71
C ASP A 157 6.17 -5.24 -4.23
N ASP A 158 4.97 -5.78 -4.02
CA ASP A 158 4.57 -7.09 -4.56
C ASP A 158 3.43 -6.91 -5.59
N PRO A 159 3.54 -7.43 -6.82
CA PRO A 159 2.50 -7.33 -7.85
C PRO A 159 1.11 -7.81 -7.39
N ARG A 160 1.04 -8.88 -6.61
CA ARG A 160 -0.21 -9.43 -6.07
C ARG A 160 -0.82 -8.47 -5.05
N LEU A 161 0.02 -7.86 -4.22
CA LEU A 161 -0.42 -6.85 -3.26
C LEU A 161 -0.91 -5.58 -3.97
N ILE A 162 -0.16 -5.10 -4.98
CA ILE A 162 -0.51 -3.94 -5.81
C ILE A 162 -1.86 -4.16 -6.49
N ALA A 163 -2.09 -5.33 -7.08
CA ALA A 163 -3.38 -5.70 -7.68
C ALA A 163 -4.54 -5.58 -6.68
N GLY A 164 -4.33 -6.06 -5.45
CA GLY A 164 -5.32 -5.93 -4.37
C GLY A 164 -5.60 -4.48 -3.99
N GLN A 165 -4.57 -3.63 -3.90
CA GLN A 165 -4.77 -2.19 -3.63
C GLN A 165 -5.57 -1.49 -4.75
N GLY A 166 -5.38 -1.92 -6.00
CA GLY A 166 -6.09 -1.37 -7.16
C GLY A 166 -7.60 -1.56 -7.12
N THR A 167 -8.11 -2.49 -6.32
CA THR A 167 -9.56 -2.67 -6.11
C THR A 167 -10.25 -1.42 -5.57
N ALA A 168 -9.54 -0.60 -4.77
CA ALA A 168 -10.06 0.70 -4.34
C ALA A 168 -10.26 1.66 -5.52
N GLY A 169 -9.38 1.60 -6.53
CA GLY A 169 -9.50 2.38 -7.76
C GLY A 169 -10.71 1.96 -8.59
N LEU A 170 -10.98 0.66 -8.70
CA LEU A 170 -12.18 0.14 -9.37
C LEU A 170 -13.47 0.59 -8.67
N GLU A 171 -13.50 0.56 -7.34
CA GLU A 171 -14.67 1.06 -6.61
C GLU A 171 -14.89 2.56 -6.84
N ILE A 172 -13.83 3.37 -6.85
CA ILE A 172 -13.94 4.83 -7.06
C ILE A 172 -14.61 5.14 -8.41
N ILE A 173 -14.16 4.51 -9.50
CA ILE A 173 -14.68 4.79 -10.85
C ILE A 173 -16.08 4.22 -11.10
N GLU A 174 -16.47 3.20 -10.33
CA GLU A 174 -17.82 2.64 -10.36
C GLU A 174 -18.79 3.51 -9.52
N ASP A 175 -18.36 3.94 -8.33
CA ASP A 175 -19.15 4.80 -7.44
C ASP A 175 -19.27 6.24 -7.98
N TRP A 176 -18.27 6.72 -8.75
CA TRP A 176 -18.26 8.05 -9.35
C TRP A 176 -17.66 8.03 -10.77
N PRO A 177 -18.48 7.69 -11.78
CA PRO A 177 -18.03 7.63 -13.17
C PRO A 177 -17.50 8.95 -13.73
N GLU A 178 -17.91 10.09 -13.20
CA GLU A 178 -17.52 11.41 -13.68
C GLU A 178 -16.18 11.90 -13.09
N ALA A 179 -15.51 11.11 -12.24
CA ALA A 179 -14.26 11.49 -11.62
C ALA A 179 -13.17 11.81 -12.67
N GLU A 180 -12.63 13.03 -12.65
CA GLU A 180 -11.59 13.49 -13.58
C GLU A 180 -10.18 13.37 -13.00
N ILE A 181 -10.05 13.53 -11.68
CA ILE A 181 -8.79 13.54 -10.95
C ILE A 181 -8.92 12.69 -9.68
N ILE A 182 -7.92 11.83 -9.41
CA ILE A 182 -7.83 11.03 -8.19
C ILE A 182 -6.49 11.34 -7.50
N LEU A 183 -6.57 11.88 -6.28
CA LEU A 183 -5.40 12.13 -5.43
C LEU A 183 -5.12 10.89 -4.57
N VAL A 184 -3.89 10.38 -4.60
CA VAL A 184 -3.50 9.17 -3.86
C VAL A 184 -2.24 9.40 -3.05
N PRO A 185 -2.22 9.13 -1.74
CA PRO A 185 -1.02 9.29 -0.94
C PRO A 185 0.06 8.26 -1.31
N ILE A 186 1.31 8.70 -1.28
CA ILE A 186 2.49 7.89 -1.59
C ILE A 186 3.39 7.76 -0.37
N GLY A 187 3.56 6.52 0.09
CA GLY A 187 4.72 6.11 0.88
C GLY A 187 5.66 5.30 -0.02
N GLY A 188 5.61 3.97 0.09
CA GLY A 188 6.35 3.09 -0.82
C GLY A 188 5.69 2.86 -2.19
N GLY A 189 4.61 3.59 -2.53
CA GLY A 189 3.99 3.55 -3.87
C GLY A 189 2.98 2.43 -4.14
N GLY A 190 2.78 1.46 -3.24
CA GLY A 190 1.91 0.30 -3.50
C GLY A 190 0.43 0.63 -3.77
N LEU A 191 -0.15 1.57 -3.00
CA LEU A 191 -1.54 2.01 -3.21
C LEU A 191 -1.70 2.71 -4.56
N ILE A 192 -0.90 3.75 -4.81
CA ILE A 192 -1.01 4.53 -6.04
C ILE A 192 -0.72 3.69 -7.28
N SER A 193 0.21 2.74 -7.19
CA SER A 193 0.51 1.83 -8.30
C SER A 193 -0.71 0.99 -8.68
N GLY A 194 -1.41 0.46 -7.68
CA GLY A 194 -2.62 -0.32 -7.91
C GLY A 194 -3.75 0.55 -8.44
N VAL A 195 -4.02 1.69 -7.79
CA VAL A 195 -5.10 2.60 -8.16
C VAL A 195 -4.89 3.18 -9.56
N SER A 196 -3.68 3.63 -9.90
CA SER A 196 -3.40 4.26 -11.19
C SER A 196 -3.58 3.31 -12.36
N MET A 197 -3.03 2.09 -12.26
CA MET A 197 -3.20 1.06 -13.28
C MET A 197 -4.66 0.62 -13.39
N ALA A 198 -5.36 0.38 -12.26
CA ALA A 198 -6.76 -0.04 -12.28
C ALA A 198 -7.67 1.01 -12.91
N VAL A 199 -7.54 2.27 -12.50
CA VAL A 199 -8.31 3.39 -13.03
C VAL A 199 -8.05 3.57 -14.52
N LYS A 200 -6.78 3.66 -14.93
CA LYS A 200 -6.44 3.89 -16.34
C LYS A 200 -6.77 2.70 -17.25
N SER A 201 -6.88 1.49 -16.70
CA SER A 201 -7.36 0.31 -17.46
C SER A 201 -8.84 0.40 -17.86
N VAL A 202 -9.62 1.25 -17.19
CA VAL A 202 -11.05 1.46 -17.47
C VAL A 202 -11.30 2.85 -18.06
N LYS A 203 -10.68 3.88 -17.48
CA LYS A 203 -10.79 5.29 -17.89
C LYS A 203 -9.41 5.93 -18.03
N PRO A 204 -8.74 5.77 -19.19
CA PRO A 204 -7.37 6.22 -19.37
C PRO A 204 -7.17 7.74 -19.28
N HIS A 205 -8.23 8.52 -19.44
CA HIS A 205 -8.21 9.99 -19.36
C HIS A 205 -8.20 10.53 -17.93
N VAL A 206 -8.57 9.72 -16.93
CA VAL A 206 -8.56 10.15 -15.53
C VAL A 206 -7.11 10.39 -15.09
N ARG A 207 -6.87 11.56 -14.51
CA ARG A 207 -5.57 11.92 -13.96
C ARG A 207 -5.42 11.33 -12.56
N VAL A 208 -4.32 10.67 -12.30
CA VAL A 208 -3.96 10.14 -10.98
C VAL A 208 -2.74 10.90 -10.50
N ILE A 209 -2.91 11.62 -9.38
CA ILE A 209 -1.88 12.49 -8.82
C ILE A 209 -1.42 11.91 -7.48
N GLY A 210 -0.11 11.74 -7.35
CA GLY A 210 0.53 11.28 -6.14
C GLY A 210 0.77 12.39 -5.14
N ILE A 211 0.52 12.11 -3.86
CA ILE A 211 0.79 13.06 -2.77
C ILE A 211 1.81 12.46 -1.82
N GLU A 212 3.03 13.00 -1.81
CA GLU A 212 4.07 12.67 -0.82
C GLU A 212 4.11 13.69 0.32
N SER A 213 4.71 13.30 1.45
CA SER A 213 5.11 14.26 2.46
C SER A 213 6.36 15.00 1.98
N SER A 214 6.39 16.34 2.11
CA SER A 214 7.58 17.13 1.76
C SER A 214 8.83 16.73 2.56
N GLY A 215 8.66 16.21 3.78
CA GLY A 215 9.75 15.65 4.60
C GLY A 215 10.17 14.21 4.27
N ALA A 216 9.57 13.56 3.26
CA ALA A 216 9.96 12.23 2.79
C ALA A 216 9.57 12.00 1.31
N PRO A 217 10.08 12.79 0.34
CA PRO A 217 9.67 12.73 -1.07
C PRO A 217 10.48 11.68 -1.87
N ALA A 218 10.46 10.43 -1.42
CA ALA A 218 11.35 9.40 -1.99
C ALA A 218 10.95 9.00 -3.42
N MET A 219 9.65 8.92 -3.72
CA MET A 219 9.15 8.57 -5.04
C MET A 219 9.43 9.68 -6.04
N GLN A 220 9.10 10.94 -5.70
CA GLN A 220 9.34 12.09 -6.57
C GLN A 220 10.82 12.17 -6.96
N LYS A 221 11.74 12.15 -5.97
CA LYS A 221 13.18 12.19 -6.25
C LYS A 221 13.65 11.01 -7.10
N SER A 222 13.12 9.81 -6.86
CA SER A 222 13.48 8.63 -7.66
C SER A 222 12.99 8.72 -9.12
N ILE A 223 11.85 9.38 -9.36
CA ILE A 223 11.35 9.61 -10.72
C ILE A 223 12.18 10.67 -11.44
N GLU A 224 12.46 11.79 -10.78
CA GLU A 224 13.29 12.87 -11.32
C GLU A 224 14.70 12.38 -11.70
N ALA A 225 15.28 11.50 -10.89
CA ALA A 225 16.58 10.89 -11.15
C ALA A 225 16.56 9.75 -12.19
N GLY A 226 15.38 9.23 -12.54
CA GLY A 226 15.22 8.06 -13.42
C GLY A 226 15.66 6.71 -12.81
N HIS A 227 16.07 6.69 -11.53
CA HIS A 227 16.43 5.48 -10.80
C HIS A 227 16.06 5.61 -9.31
N LEU A 228 16.03 4.49 -8.58
CA LEU A 228 15.73 4.51 -7.14
C LEU A 228 16.77 5.35 -6.39
N ILE A 229 16.27 6.26 -5.55
CA ILE A 229 17.05 7.02 -4.58
C ILE A 229 16.65 6.56 -3.18
N THR A 230 17.65 6.41 -2.33
CA THR A 230 17.47 6.28 -0.89
C THR A 230 17.69 7.64 -0.25
N LEU A 231 16.70 8.14 0.49
CA LEU A 231 16.84 9.38 1.25
C LEU A 231 17.77 9.15 2.45
N ASP A 232 18.69 10.08 2.69
CA ASP A 232 19.57 10.04 3.87
C ASP A 232 18.75 10.12 5.17
N ASP A 233 17.76 11.01 5.20
CA ASP A 233 16.86 11.23 6.34
C ASP A 233 15.39 11.42 5.92
N VAL A 234 14.47 11.14 6.84
CA VAL A 234 13.03 11.33 6.68
C VAL A 234 12.42 12.01 7.92
N SER A 235 11.84 13.19 7.73
CA SER A 235 11.27 14.03 8.80
C SER A 235 9.74 14.08 8.81
N SER A 236 9.08 13.29 7.95
CA SER A 236 7.62 13.29 7.87
C SER A 236 6.97 12.93 9.21
N ARG A 237 5.97 13.74 9.61
CA ARG A 237 5.10 13.47 10.77
C ARG A 237 3.93 12.52 10.43
N ILE A 238 3.85 12.05 9.19
CA ILE A 238 2.83 11.10 8.72
C ILE A 238 3.51 9.74 8.64
N ASP A 239 3.39 8.95 9.71
CA ASP A 239 4.16 7.68 9.87
C ASP A 239 4.04 6.74 8.67
N GLY A 240 2.85 6.64 8.06
CA GLY A 240 2.61 5.78 6.90
C GLY A 240 3.29 6.22 5.60
N LEU A 241 3.85 7.45 5.55
CA LEU A 241 4.55 8.01 4.39
C LEU A 241 6.05 8.21 4.67
N ARG A 242 6.57 7.74 5.80
CA ARG A 242 8.00 7.81 6.17
C ARG A 242 8.80 6.70 5.47
N VAL A 243 9.00 6.81 4.17
CA VAL A 243 9.73 5.82 3.37
C VAL A 243 11.02 6.43 2.84
N LYS A 244 12.16 5.80 3.13
CA LYS A 244 13.48 6.22 2.62
C LYS A 244 13.72 5.79 1.18
N THR A 245 13.28 4.58 0.83
CA THR A 245 13.48 3.98 -0.48
C THR A 245 12.19 3.33 -0.93
N VAL A 246 11.73 3.68 -2.13
CA VAL A 246 10.50 3.12 -2.72
C VAL A 246 10.76 1.77 -3.39
N GLY A 247 9.70 1.07 -3.79
CA GLY A 247 9.81 -0.25 -4.42
C GLY A 247 10.19 -0.18 -5.89
N VAL A 248 10.86 -1.21 -6.40
CA VAL A 248 11.27 -1.32 -7.82
C VAL A 248 10.05 -1.38 -8.73
N ASN A 249 9.05 -2.22 -8.38
CA ASN A 249 7.82 -2.32 -9.17
C ASN A 249 7.03 -1.02 -9.07
N THR A 250 6.93 -0.47 -7.87
CA THR A 250 6.17 0.77 -7.66
C THR A 250 6.77 1.97 -8.39
N HIS A 251 8.10 2.15 -8.41
CA HIS A 251 8.76 3.19 -9.20
C HIS A 251 8.50 3.04 -10.70
N SER A 252 8.59 1.81 -11.21
CA SER A 252 8.32 1.51 -12.61
C SER A 252 6.86 1.77 -12.99
N VAL A 253 5.91 1.51 -12.09
CA VAL A 253 4.49 1.81 -12.33
C VAL A 253 4.23 3.31 -12.25
N VAL A 254 4.69 3.97 -11.18
CA VAL A 254 4.42 5.39 -10.97
C VAL A 254 4.99 6.24 -12.11
N SER A 255 6.19 5.93 -12.60
CA SER A 255 6.79 6.63 -13.75
C SER A 255 6.00 6.53 -15.06
N ARG A 256 5.07 5.57 -15.19
CA ARG A 256 4.28 5.33 -16.41
C ARG A 256 2.79 5.63 -16.29
N PHE A 257 2.23 5.47 -15.09
CA PHE A 257 0.77 5.52 -14.88
C PHE A 257 0.32 6.65 -13.96
N VAL A 258 1.23 7.40 -13.34
CA VAL A 258 0.89 8.54 -12.49
C VAL A 258 1.23 9.82 -13.23
N ASP A 259 0.27 10.73 -13.31
CA ASP A 259 0.37 11.91 -14.16
C ASP A 259 1.21 13.02 -13.51
N GLU A 260 1.21 13.09 -12.19
CA GLU A 260 1.92 14.13 -11.43
C GLU A 260 2.19 13.66 -9.99
N ILE A 261 3.26 14.15 -9.37
CA ILE A 261 3.50 14.00 -7.92
C ILE A 261 3.66 15.38 -7.30
N ALA A 262 2.80 15.68 -6.33
CA ALA A 262 2.91 16.86 -5.49
C ALA A 262 3.38 16.47 -4.09
N THR A 263 3.99 17.42 -3.38
CA THR A 263 4.35 17.24 -1.97
C THR A 263 3.53 18.16 -1.09
N ALA A 264 3.16 17.67 0.09
CA ALA A 264 2.47 18.44 1.10
C ALA A 264 3.30 18.48 2.39
N SER A 265 3.40 19.67 2.98
CA SER A 265 3.85 19.81 4.37
C SER A 265 2.64 19.84 5.29
N ARG A 266 2.81 19.37 6.53
CA ARG A 266 1.81 19.62 7.56
C ARG A 266 1.97 21.08 8.01
N SER A 267 1.01 21.95 7.72
CA SER A 267 0.98 23.29 8.30
C SER A 267 0.74 23.20 9.81
N ASP A 268 1.47 23.99 10.61
CA ASP A 268 1.25 24.08 12.06
C ASP A 268 -0.11 24.70 12.45
N ARG A 269 -0.88 25.18 11.46
CA ARG A 269 -2.27 25.59 11.67
C ARG A 269 -3.18 24.36 11.79
N ARG A 270 -3.37 23.88 13.01
CA ARG A 270 -4.71 23.46 13.44
C ARG A 270 -5.32 24.64 14.21
N PRO A 271 -6.59 25.03 13.97
CA PRO A 271 -7.36 25.61 15.06
C PRO A 271 -7.51 24.60 16.21
#